data_AF-A0A372QM29-F1
#
_entry.id   AF-A0A372QM29-F1
#
_cell.length_a   1.000
_cell.length_b   1.000
_cell.length_c   1.000
_cell.angle_alpha   90.00
_cell.angle_beta   90.00
_cell.angle_gamma   90.00
#
_symmetry.space_group_name_H-M   'P 1'
#
loop_
_entity.id
_entity.type
_entity.pdbx_description
1 polymer ?
#
loop_
_entity_poly.entity_id
_entity_poly.type
_entity_poly.pdbx_seq_one_letter_code
_entity_poly.pdbx_strand_id
1 'polypeptide(L)'
;YLRFITCKGILLDQCEILKFAPFKLKELSFLRNSWDVNVTPLMIKYLGGSLRRLLISNPTILSIENISAYCSNLFFLKIRIDTRFNSSVLPFFRNLRTRILNLSIFTYDTEFFINLSNNIPINISKISINYHNANKYFRFKEFLENCHNKFELINLNHIIDSNFLKIILNYIERSNNSLKILGFKGLNERLNERLNDEELMLLNSIKAKGIKIMVK
;
A
#
# COMPACT_ATOMS: atom_id res chain seq x y z
N TYR A 1 16.24 13.08 -6.05
CA TYR A 1 15.24 12.57 -5.09
C TYR A 1 15.29 13.47 -3.87
N LEU A 2 14.20 13.62 -3.12
CA LEU A 2 14.15 14.45 -1.92
C LEU A 2 13.46 13.69 -0.80
N ARG A 3 14.03 13.75 0.41
CA ARG A 3 13.53 12.99 1.53
C ARG A 3 13.60 13.84 2.80
N PHE A 4 12.45 13.96 3.45
CA PHE A 4 12.29 14.58 4.74
C PHE A 4 12.04 13.48 5.78
N ILE A 5 12.93 13.39 6.77
CA ILE A 5 12.86 12.40 7.85
C ILE A 5 12.93 13.15 9.16
N THR A 6 11.91 12.99 9.99
CA THR A 6 11.87 13.62 11.33
C THR A 6 12.13 15.12 11.32
N CYS A 7 11.84 15.79 10.20
CA CYS A 7 12.01 17.22 10.04
C CYS A 7 10.95 17.96 10.84
N LYS A 8 11.29 19.15 11.33
CA LYS A 8 10.42 20.00 12.14
C LYS A 8 10.49 21.45 11.66
N GLY A 9 9.47 22.24 11.99
CA GLY A 9 9.54 23.70 11.91
C GLY A 9 9.57 24.30 10.49
N ILE A 10 9.23 23.54 9.45
CA ILE A 10 8.98 24.13 8.13
C ILE A 10 7.64 24.85 8.19
N LEU A 11 7.65 26.13 7.82
CA LEU A 11 6.48 26.97 7.73
C LEU A 11 5.90 26.97 6.31
N LEU A 12 4.62 27.37 6.17
CA LEU A 12 3.92 27.33 4.88
C LEU A 12 4.47 28.35 3.88
N ASP A 13 4.80 29.56 4.34
CA ASP A 13 5.41 30.62 3.55
C ASP A 13 6.78 30.20 2.97
N GLN A 14 7.55 29.42 3.72
CA GLN A 14 8.82 28.86 3.26
C GLN A 14 8.64 27.85 2.12
N CYS A 15 7.44 27.27 1.95
CA CYS A 15 7.15 26.34 0.86
C CYS A 15 6.77 27.05 -0.45
N GLU A 16 6.40 28.33 -0.41
CA GLU A 16 5.96 29.08 -1.60
C GLU A 16 7.05 29.21 -2.66
N ILE A 17 8.32 29.27 -2.24
CA ILE A 17 9.47 29.31 -3.15
C ILE A 17 9.53 28.06 -4.05
N LEU A 18 8.95 26.93 -3.61
CA LEU A 18 8.93 25.68 -4.39
C LEU A 18 8.08 25.78 -5.65
N LYS A 19 7.15 26.74 -5.74
CA LYS A 19 6.39 27.01 -6.97
C LYS A 19 7.29 27.39 -8.14
N PHE A 20 8.44 28.00 -7.85
CA PHE A 20 9.43 28.44 -8.84
C PHE A 20 10.58 27.46 -9.03
N ALA A 21 10.53 26.30 -8.36
CA ALA A 21 11.58 25.29 -8.44
C ALA A 21 11.74 24.77 -9.89
N PRO A 22 12.92 24.92 -10.52
CA PRO A 22 13.12 24.45 -11.89
C PRO A 22 13.35 22.93 -11.98
N PHE A 23 13.55 22.25 -10.84
CA PHE A 23 13.97 20.86 -10.81
C PHE A 23 12.79 19.89 -10.95
N LYS A 24 12.96 18.90 -11.85
CA LYS A 24 11.98 17.81 -12.07
C LYS A 24 12.25 16.65 -11.11
N LEU A 25 11.70 16.75 -9.90
CA LEU A 25 11.85 15.71 -8.89
C LEU A 25 11.12 14.43 -9.29
N LYS A 26 11.85 13.30 -9.35
CA LYS A 26 11.26 11.97 -9.64
C LYS A 26 10.73 11.25 -8.40
N GLU A 27 11.31 11.51 -7.24
CA GLU A 27 10.99 10.82 -5.98
C GLU A 27 10.96 11.78 -4.81
N LEU A 28 9.89 11.68 -4.00
CA LEU A 28 9.68 12.47 -2.80
C LEU A 28 9.24 11.57 -1.65
N SER A 29 9.75 11.83 -0.45
CA SER A 29 9.45 11.03 0.73
C SER A 29 9.28 11.90 1.97
N PHE A 30 8.18 11.70 2.68
CA PHE A 30 7.86 12.33 3.95
C PHE A 30 7.71 11.25 5.03
N LEU A 31 8.63 11.22 6.00
CA LEU A 31 8.66 10.20 7.03
C LEU A 31 8.76 10.82 8.43
N ARG A 32 7.67 10.72 9.20
CA ARG A 32 7.62 11.13 10.62
C ARG A 32 7.99 12.60 10.85
N ASN A 33 7.67 13.48 9.90
CA ASN A 33 7.88 14.92 10.05
C ASN A 33 6.85 15.51 11.02
N SER A 34 7.23 16.58 11.71
CA SER A 34 6.39 17.30 12.67
C SER A 34 6.39 18.78 12.31
N TRP A 35 5.48 19.15 11.41
CA TRP A 35 5.24 20.51 10.93
C TRP A 35 3.74 20.69 10.67
N ASP A 36 3.34 21.88 10.23
CA ASP A 36 1.94 22.17 9.93
C ASP A 36 1.33 21.17 8.94
N VAL A 37 0.07 20.79 9.17
CA VAL A 37 -0.64 19.75 8.42
C VAL A 37 -0.73 20.05 6.92
N ASN A 38 -0.65 21.33 6.53
CA ASN A 38 -0.75 21.79 5.16
C ASN A 38 0.60 21.81 4.42
N VAL A 39 1.74 21.69 5.12
CA VAL A 39 3.08 21.70 4.51
C VAL A 39 3.24 20.55 3.53
N THR A 40 2.91 19.32 3.96
CA THR A 40 3.05 18.13 3.10
C THR A 40 2.17 18.22 1.85
N PRO A 41 0.85 18.53 1.95
CA PRO A 41 0.02 18.77 0.77
C PRO A 41 0.55 19.87 -0.15
N LEU A 42 1.06 20.97 0.41
CA LEU A 42 1.55 22.11 -0.37
C LEU A 42 2.81 21.73 -1.17
N MET A 43 3.75 21.01 -0.55
CA MET A 43 4.91 20.46 -1.26
C MET A 43 4.50 19.47 -2.36
N ILE A 44 3.47 18.65 -2.13
CA ILE A 44 2.93 17.75 -3.17
C ILE A 44 2.33 18.54 -4.33
N LYS A 45 1.59 19.61 -4.05
CA LYS A 45 1.02 20.49 -5.07
C LYS A 45 2.10 21.09 -5.96
N TYR A 46 3.19 21.60 -5.38
CA TYR A 46 4.25 22.27 -6.14
C TYR A 46 5.22 21.30 -6.84
N LEU A 47 5.53 20.16 -6.22
CA LEU A 47 6.53 19.21 -6.75
C LEU A 47 5.90 18.04 -7.52
N GLY A 48 4.58 17.89 -7.48
CA GLY A 48 3.85 16.69 -7.93
C GLY A 48 4.00 16.35 -9.41
N GLY A 49 4.08 17.36 -10.28
CA GLY A 49 3.96 17.17 -11.74
C GLY A 49 4.99 16.21 -12.35
N SER A 50 6.18 16.14 -11.78
CA SER A 50 7.26 15.25 -12.23
C SER A 50 7.44 13.98 -11.40
N LEU A 51 6.69 13.82 -10.29
CA LEU A 51 6.87 12.70 -9.37
C LEU A 51 6.44 11.38 -10.02
N ARG A 52 7.32 10.39 -9.92
CA ARG A 52 7.03 8.99 -10.25
C ARG A 52 6.83 8.13 -9.01
N ARG A 53 7.45 8.52 -7.88
CA ARG A 53 7.41 7.79 -6.62
C ARG A 53 7.18 8.75 -5.46
N LEU A 54 6.20 8.43 -4.62
CA LEU A 54 5.88 9.21 -3.43
C LEU A 54 5.79 8.28 -2.22
N LEU A 55 6.38 8.71 -1.11
CA LEU A 55 6.20 8.10 0.21
C LEU A 55 5.62 9.14 1.15
N ILE A 56 4.51 8.80 1.82
CA ILE A 56 3.85 9.68 2.79
C ILE A 56 3.44 8.89 4.03
N SER A 57 3.66 9.49 5.21
CA SER A 57 3.12 9.01 6.49
C SER A 57 1.85 9.76 6.84
N ASN A 58 0.82 9.03 7.27
CA ASN A 58 -0.49 9.54 7.69
C ASN A 58 -1.03 10.67 6.79
N PRO A 59 -1.29 10.39 5.50
CA PRO A 59 -1.82 11.41 4.61
C PRO A 59 -3.13 11.99 5.15
N THR A 60 -3.31 13.29 5.00
CA THR A 60 -4.59 13.97 5.21
C THR A 60 -5.47 13.89 3.96
N ILE A 61 -6.74 14.27 4.08
CA ILE A 61 -7.65 14.42 2.93
C ILE A 61 -7.00 15.30 1.84
N LEU A 62 -6.54 16.50 2.23
CA LEU A 62 -5.86 17.43 1.31
C LEU A 62 -4.59 16.82 0.68
N SER A 63 -3.87 15.97 1.40
CA SER A 63 -2.72 15.25 0.83
C SER A 63 -3.15 14.32 -0.31
N ILE A 64 -4.23 13.55 -0.13
CA ILE A 64 -4.74 12.62 -1.15
C ILE A 64 -5.34 13.36 -2.34
N GLU A 65 -6.05 14.46 -2.09
CA GLU A 65 -6.58 15.33 -3.14
C GLU A 65 -5.45 15.94 -3.98
N ASN A 66 -4.42 16.49 -3.34
CA ASN A 66 -3.28 17.04 -4.07
C ASN A 66 -2.49 15.97 -4.83
N ILE A 67 -2.36 14.75 -4.30
CA ILE A 67 -1.78 13.63 -5.05
C ILE A 67 -2.59 13.37 -6.32
N SER A 68 -3.92 13.32 -6.18
CA SER A 68 -4.83 13.00 -7.29
C SER A 68 -4.84 14.10 -8.35
N ALA A 69 -4.72 15.36 -7.94
CA ALA A 69 -4.76 16.53 -8.82
C ALA A 69 -3.41 16.82 -9.50
N TYR A 70 -2.30 16.74 -8.77
CA TYR A 70 -1.00 17.28 -9.22
C TYR A 70 0.04 16.21 -9.57
N CYS A 71 -0.15 14.95 -9.18
CA CYS A 71 0.82 13.87 -9.42
C CYS A 71 0.40 12.96 -10.58
N SER A 72 0.13 13.52 -11.76
CA SER A 72 -0.38 12.78 -12.93
C SER A 72 0.54 11.64 -13.42
N ASN A 73 1.85 11.75 -13.17
CA ASN A 73 2.86 10.75 -13.56
C ASN A 73 3.22 9.76 -12.43
N LEU A 74 2.48 9.77 -11.31
CA LEU A 74 2.80 8.96 -10.15
C LEU A 74 2.51 7.47 -10.43
N PHE A 75 3.58 6.69 -10.50
CA PHE A 75 3.50 5.26 -10.75
C PHE A 75 3.48 4.43 -9.46
N PHE A 76 4.15 4.92 -8.41
CA PHE A 76 4.30 4.23 -7.14
C PHE A 76 3.98 5.15 -5.97
N LEU A 77 3.05 4.71 -5.12
CA LEU A 77 2.71 5.39 -3.88
C LEU A 77 2.93 4.44 -2.70
N LYS A 78 3.71 4.90 -1.71
CA LYS A 78 3.84 4.23 -0.42
C LYS A 78 3.16 5.06 0.66
N ILE A 79 2.20 4.47 1.34
CA ILE A 79 1.50 5.08 2.48
C ILE A 79 1.89 4.34 3.74
N ARG A 80 2.42 5.08 4.71
CA ARG A 80 2.62 4.59 6.07
C ARG A 80 1.46 5.08 6.94
N ILE A 81 0.80 4.15 7.61
CA ILE A 81 -0.37 4.38 8.46
C ILE A 81 0.03 3.98 9.87
N ASP A 82 0.16 4.97 10.77
CA ASP A 82 0.39 4.72 12.19
C ASP A 82 -0.92 4.67 12.99
N THR A 83 -0.81 4.52 14.31
CA THR A 83 -1.96 4.39 15.23
C THR A 83 -2.81 5.66 15.34
N ARG A 84 -2.31 6.82 14.89
CA ARG A 84 -3.01 8.12 14.93
C ARG A 84 -3.61 8.50 13.58
N PHE A 85 -3.63 7.58 12.62
CA PHE A 85 -4.19 7.83 11.31
C PHE A 85 -5.70 8.09 11.40
N ASN A 86 -6.15 9.18 10.75
CA ASN A 86 -7.57 9.50 10.65
C ASN A 86 -8.23 8.64 9.55
N SER A 87 -9.09 7.70 9.95
CA SER A 87 -9.77 6.78 9.03
C SER A 87 -10.73 7.47 8.05
N SER A 88 -11.19 8.69 8.33
CA SER A 88 -12.02 9.48 7.39
C SER A 88 -11.29 9.87 6.10
N VAL A 89 -9.98 9.66 6.02
CA VAL A 89 -9.18 9.85 4.80
C VAL A 89 -9.39 8.68 3.81
N LEU A 90 -9.75 7.48 4.28
CA LEU A 90 -9.85 6.27 3.46
C LEU A 90 -10.79 6.44 2.25
N PRO A 91 -12.00 7.03 2.36
CA PRO A 91 -12.88 7.26 1.22
C PRO A 91 -12.24 8.03 0.07
N PHE A 92 -11.24 8.88 0.34
CA PHE A 92 -10.56 9.66 -0.68
C PHE A 92 -9.53 8.82 -1.46
N PHE A 93 -9.14 7.64 -0.97
CA PHE A 93 -8.20 6.78 -1.68
C PHE A 93 -8.73 6.38 -3.05
N ARG A 94 -10.05 6.29 -3.24
CA ARG A 94 -10.71 6.01 -4.54
C ARG A 94 -10.30 6.96 -5.67
N ASN A 95 -9.80 8.15 -5.33
CA ASN A 95 -9.35 9.16 -6.29
C ASN A 95 -7.91 8.93 -6.77
N LEU A 96 -7.14 8.05 -6.12
CA LEU A 96 -5.74 7.79 -6.44
C LEU A 96 -5.60 7.13 -7.81
N ARG A 97 -4.79 7.72 -8.69
CA ARG A 97 -4.53 7.23 -10.06
C ARG A 97 -3.27 6.39 -10.21
N THR A 98 -2.56 6.12 -9.11
CA THR A 98 -1.33 5.30 -9.11
C THR A 98 -1.63 3.85 -9.54
N ARG A 99 -0.63 3.17 -10.09
CA ARG A 99 -0.73 1.74 -10.45
C ARG A 99 -0.21 0.82 -9.33
N ILE A 100 0.80 1.28 -8.59
CA ILE A 100 1.40 0.53 -7.50
C ILE A 100 1.13 1.22 -6.17
N LEU A 101 0.55 0.48 -5.23
CA LEU A 101 0.31 0.91 -3.87
C LEU A 101 1.06 0.02 -2.88
N ASN A 102 1.81 0.63 -1.97
CA ASN A 102 2.48 -0.04 -0.87
C ASN A 102 1.98 0.53 0.46
N LEU A 103 1.34 -0.31 1.27
CA LEU A 103 0.79 0.06 2.56
C LEU A 103 1.67 -0.50 3.67
N SER A 104 2.05 0.36 4.62
CA SER A 104 2.74 -0.04 5.85
C SER A 104 1.88 0.37 7.04
N ILE A 105 1.21 -0.59 7.66
CA ILE A 105 0.11 -0.38 8.59
C ILE A 105 0.51 -0.81 10.00
N PHE A 106 0.31 0.09 10.98
CA PHE A 106 0.58 -0.12 12.41
C PHE A 106 -0.67 0.06 13.29
N THR A 107 -1.86 0.22 12.72
CA THR A 107 -3.13 0.28 13.49
C THR A 107 -3.62 -1.11 13.91
N TYR A 108 -4.61 -1.19 14.79
CA TYR A 108 -5.14 -2.41 15.40
C TYR A 108 -6.57 -2.76 14.97
N ASP A 109 -7.25 -1.84 14.29
CA ASP A 109 -8.69 -1.89 14.06
C ASP A 109 -9.08 -2.83 12.90
N THR A 110 -10.14 -3.64 13.11
CA THR A 110 -10.73 -4.51 12.07
C THR A 110 -11.47 -3.68 11.04
N GLU A 111 -12.28 -2.72 11.52
CA GLU A 111 -13.16 -1.91 10.69
C GLU A 111 -12.33 -1.08 9.71
N PHE A 112 -11.18 -0.58 10.17
CA PHE A 112 -10.16 0.02 9.34
C PHE A 112 -9.79 -0.82 8.10
N PHE A 113 -9.61 -2.15 8.22
CA PHE A 113 -9.21 -2.98 7.08
C PHE A 113 -10.34 -3.14 6.06
N ILE A 114 -11.58 -3.32 6.52
CA ILE A 114 -12.78 -3.37 5.66
C ILE A 114 -12.93 -2.06 4.91
N ASN A 115 -12.87 -0.93 5.64
CA ASN A 115 -12.95 0.40 5.07
C ASN A 115 -11.80 0.69 4.09
N LEU A 116 -10.58 0.24 4.40
CA LEU A 116 -9.44 0.35 3.51
C LEU A 116 -9.67 -0.42 2.21
N SER A 117 -10.07 -1.70 2.29
CA SER A 117 -10.31 -2.55 1.11
C SER A 117 -11.40 -2.02 0.20
N ASN A 118 -12.49 -1.49 0.77
CA ASN A 118 -13.61 -0.91 0.02
C ASN A 118 -13.21 0.36 -0.75
N ASN A 119 -12.12 1.01 -0.35
CA ASN A 119 -11.70 2.27 -0.93
C ASN A 119 -10.39 2.18 -1.72
N ILE A 120 -9.88 0.98 -2.02
CA ILE A 120 -8.76 0.81 -2.96
C ILE A 120 -9.27 0.99 -4.41
N PRO A 121 -8.73 1.96 -5.18
CA PRO A 121 -9.09 2.13 -6.57
C PRO A 121 -8.79 0.92 -7.45
N ILE A 122 -9.70 0.67 -8.38
CA ILE A 122 -9.63 -0.43 -9.34
C ILE A 122 -8.44 -0.36 -10.32
N ASN A 123 -7.84 0.83 -10.51
CA ASN A 123 -6.65 1.04 -11.34
C ASN A 123 -5.34 0.63 -10.66
N ILE A 124 -5.37 0.34 -9.35
CA ILE A 124 -4.21 -0.21 -8.66
C ILE A 124 -4.12 -1.69 -9.05
N SER A 125 -3.16 -2.02 -9.90
CA SER A 125 -2.94 -3.40 -10.32
C SER A 125 -1.91 -4.13 -9.45
N LYS A 126 -1.09 -3.41 -8.68
CA LYS A 126 -0.07 -4.03 -7.81
C LYS A 126 -0.18 -3.48 -6.41
N ILE A 127 -0.39 -4.36 -5.44
CA ILE A 127 -0.51 -3.99 -4.04
C ILE A 127 0.50 -4.73 -3.17
N SER A 128 1.10 -4.02 -2.23
CA SER A 128 1.89 -4.59 -1.15
C SER A 128 1.34 -4.14 0.18
N ILE A 129 1.09 -5.06 1.10
CA ILE A 129 0.57 -4.74 2.43
C ILE A 129 1.53 -5.31 3.48
N ASN A 130 2.12 -4.42 4.25
CA ASN A 130 2.94 -4.75 5.39
C ASN A 130 2.24 -4.34 6.67
N TYR A 131 1.73 -5.33 7.39
CA TYR A 131 1.11 -5.16 8.69
C TYR A 131 2.11 -5.56 9.79
N HIS A 132 2.34 -4.66 10.76
CA HIS A 132 3.42 -4.78 11.75
C HIS A 132 2.98 -5.32 13.11
N ASN A 133 1.80 -5.95 13.19
CA ASN A 133 1.26 -6.49 14.44
C ASN A 133 1.11 -8.02 14.39
N ALA A 134 0.89 -8.67 15.53
CA ALA A 134 0.85 -10.13 15.69
C ALA A 134 -0.33 -10.79 14.97
N ASN A 135 -1.53 -10.19 15.00
CA ASN A 135 -2.73 -10.83 14.46
C ASN A 135 -2.97 -10.49 12.98
N LYS A 136 -2.05 -10.88 12.09
CA LYS A 136 -2.09 -10.50 10.67
C LYS A 136 -3.17 -11.22 9.87
N TYR A 137 -3.48 -12.45 10.26
CA TYR A 137 -4.36 -13.35 9.53
C TYR A 137 -5.74 -12.74 9.25
N PHE A 138 -6.49 -12.38 10.31
CA PHE A 138 -7.84 -11.83 10.16
C PHE A 138 -7.87 -10.55 9.34
N ARG A 139 -6.81 -9.73 9.41
CA ARG A 139 -6.73 -8.47 8.66
C ARG A 139 -6.58 -8.68 7.17
N PHE A 140 -5.80 -9.69 6.77
CA PHE A 140 -5.71 -10.06 5.36
C PHE A 140 -6.99 -10.71 4.85
N LYS A 141 -7.68 -11.49 5.69
CA LYS A 141 -9.01 -12.03 5.37
C LYS A 141 -9.98 -10.90 5.01
N GLU A 142 -10.21 -9.98 5.95
CA GLU A 142 -11.11 -8.84 5.74
C GLU A 142 -10.72 -8.02 4.51
N PHE A 143 -9.42 -7.76 4.32
CA PHE A 143 -8.96 -7.02 3.16
C PHE A 143 -9.30 -7.74 1.84
N LEU A 144 -8.97 -9.03 1.72
CA LEU A 144 -9.13 -9.78 0.48
C LEU A 144 -10.61 -10.10 0.19
N GLU A 145 -11.42 -10.30 1.23
CA GLU A 145 -12.87 -10.51 1.11
C GLU A 145 -13.63 -9.23 0.72
N ASN A 146 -13.06 -8.04 0.86
CA ASN A 146 -13.75 -6.79 0.53
C ASN A 146 -13.12 -6.04 -0.66
N CYS A 147 -11.85 -6.27 -0.97
CA CYS A 147 -11.19 -5.57 -2.08
C CYS A 147 -11.62 -6.11 -3.46
N HIS A 148 -11.35 -5.32 -4.49
CA HIS A 148 -11.57 -5.74 -5.88
C HIS A 148 -10.59 -6.87 -6.31
N ASN A 149 -10.97 -7.59 -7.36
CA ASN A 149 -10.32 -8.80 -7.87
C ASN A 149 -9.33 -8.55 -9.05
N LYS A 150 -8.96 -7.28 -9.29
CA LYS A 150 -8.17 -6.85 -10.45
C LYS A 150 -6.66 -6.69 -10.19
N PHE A 151 -6.16 -7.13 -9.04
CA PHE A 151 -4.72 -7.10 -8.78
C PHE A 151 -4.00 -8.11 -9.67
N GLU A 152 -2.98 -7.66 -10.38
CA GLU A 152 -2.01 -8.51 -11.07
C GLU A 152 -0.95 -9.05 -10.10
N LEU A 153 -0.63 -8.28 -9.06
CA LEU A 153 0.34 -8.65 -8.04
C LEU A 153 -0.19 -8.29 -6.65
N ILE A 154 -0.19 -9.28 -5.76
CA ILE A 154 -0.42 -9.09 -4.33
C ILE A 154 0.84 -9.55 -3.59
N ASN A 155 1.36 -8.70 -2.71
CA ASN A 155 2.49 -9.02 -1.85
C ASN A 155 2.11 -8.75 -0.40
N LEU A 156 1.94 -9.81 0.38
CA LEU A 156 1.51 -9.73 1.78
C LEU A 156 2.70 -10.09 2.65
N ASN A 157 3.06 -9.20 3.58
CA ASN A 157 4.20 -9.43 4.49
C ASN A 157 3.83 -10.40 5.63
N HIS A 158 3.38 -11.59 5.26
CA HIS A 158 2.92 -12.67 6.13
C HIS A 158 3.72 -13.95 5.83
N ILE A 159 3.93 -14.72 6.89
CA ILE A 159 4.50 -16.07 6.80
C ILE A 159 3.38 -16.98 6.32
N ILE A 160 3.70 -17.95 5.47
CA ILE A 160 2.69 -18.89 4.96
C ILE A 160 2.21 -19.81 6.07
N ASP A 161 0.89 -20.00 6.17
CA ASP A 161 0.23 -21.08 6.89
C ASP A 161 -1.01 -21.56 6.10
N SER A 162 -1.60 -22.70 6.49
CA SER A 162 -2.73 -23.29 5.76
C SER A 162 -3.98 -22.40 5.75
N ASN A 163 -4.26 -21.69 6.84
CA ASN A 163 -5.41 -20.78 6.92
C ASN A 163 -5.24 -19.62 5.93
N PHE A 164 -4.05 -19.05 5.85
CA PHE A 164 -3.74 -17.96 4.96
C PHE A 164 -3.85 -18.36 3.49
N LEU A 165 -3.33 -19.56 3.14
CA LEU A 165 -3.46 -20.09 1.79
C LEU A 165 -4.92 -20.31 1.38
N LYS A 166 -5.80 -20.74 2.31
CA LYS A 166 -7.24 -20.85 2.06
C LYS A 166 -7.87 -19.51 1.72
N ILE A 167 -7.53 -18.43 2.43
CA ILE A 167 -8.01 -17.07 2.10
C ILE A 167 -7.58 -16.68 0.68
N ILE A 168 -6.32 -16.93 0.33
CA ILE A 168 -5.83 -16.58 -1.00
C ILE A 168 -6.54 -17.38 -2.07
N LEU A 169 -6.73 -18.68 -1.87
CA LEU A 169 -7.46 -19.54 -2.79
C LEU A 169 -8.91 -19.04 -2.98
N ASN A 170 -9.60 -18.72 -1.88
CA ASN A 170 -10.94 -18.12 -1.93
C ASN A 170 -10.97 -16.81 -2.75
N TYR A 171 -9.98 -15.93 -2.57
CA TYR A 171 -9.86 -14.69 -3.35
C TYR A 171 -9.67 -14.96 -4.86
N ILE A 172 -8.87 -15.98 -5.20
CA ILE A 172 -8.63 -16.40 -6.59
C ILE A 172 -9.90 -16.96 -7.21
N GLU A 173 -10.67 -17.75 -6.45
CA GLU A 173 -11.84 -18.49 -6.95
C GLU A 173 -13.12 -17.66 -7.02
N ARG A 174 -13.23 -16.57 -6.25
CA ARG A 174 -14.47 -15.78 -6.16
C ARG A 174 -14.95 -15.16 -7.48
N SER A 175 -14.07 -14.96 -8.47
CA SER A 175 -14.41 -14.21 -9.69
C SER A 175 -13.29 -14.30 -10.74
N ASN A 176 -13.47 -13.65 -11.91
CA ASN A 176 -12.43 -13.48 -12.93
C ASN A 176 -11.24 -12.67 -12.39
N ASN A 177 -10.36 -13.37 -11.68
CA ASN A 177 -9.23 -12.82 -10.97
C ASN A 177 -8.09 -12.51 -11.96
N SER A 178 -7.44 -11.36 -11.81
CA SER A 178 -6.31 -10.93 -12.67
C SER A 178 -4.93 -11.28 -12.09
N LEU A 179 -4.88 -11.98 -10.95
CA LEU A 179 -3.67 -12.25 -10.19
C LEU A 179 -2.72 -13.14 -10.98
N LYS A 180 -1.50 -12.66 -11.15
CA LYS A 180 -0.41 -13.39 -11.81
C LYS A 180 0.71 -13.71 -10.84
N ILE A 181 0.90 -12.86 -9.82
CA ILE A 181 2.03 -12.94 -8.91
C ILE A 181 1.56 -12.79 -7.46
N LEU A 182 1.95 -13.75 -6.63
CA LEU A 182 1.73 -13.71 -5.19
C LEU A 182 3.07 -13.69 -4.46
N GLY A 183 3.29 -12.67 -3.63
CA GLY A 183 4.50 -12.51 -2.81
C GLY A 183 4.23 -12.78 -1.33
N PHE A 184 5.13 -13.53 -0.70
CA PHE A 184 5.11 -13.86 0.72
C PHE A 184 6.40 -13.46 1.41
N LYS A 185 6.37 -13.29 2.74
CA LYS A 185 7.57 -13.12 3.56
C LYS A 185 8.05 -14.49 4.04
N GLY A 186 9.35 -14.77 3.97
CA GLY A 186 9.95 -15.90 4.68
C GLY A 186 9.59 -17.28 4.11
N LEU A 187 9.14 -17.36 2.85
CA LEU A 187 8.88 -18.66 2.22
C LEU A 187 10.15 -19.50 2.11
N ASN A 188 11.33 -18.88 1.95
CA ASN A 188 12.60 -19.62 1.93
C ASN A 188 12.87 -20.31 3.27
N GLU A 189 12.61 -19.63 4.39
CA GLU A 189 12.77 -20.19 5.74
C GLU A 189 11.79 -21.36 5.96
N ARG A 190 10.51 -21.18 5.56
CA ARG A 190 9.49 -22.24 5.70
C ARG A 190 9.63 -23.40 4.73
N LEU A 191 10.14 -23.19 3.51
CA LEU A 191 10.47 -24.28 2.59
C LEU A 191 11.59 -25.14 3.16
N ASN A 192 12.53 -24.55 3.90
CA ASN A 192 13.58 -25.28 4.61
C ASN A 192 13.03 -26.06 5.82
N GLU A 193 12.00 -25.53 6.50
CA GLU A 193 11.33 -26.19 7.64
C GLU A 193 10.31 -27.28 7.24
N ARG A 194 10.12 -27.52 5.94
CA ARG A 194 9.07 -28.36 5.32
C ARG A 194 7.66 -27.85 5.59
N LEU A 195 6.92 -27.59 4.51
CA LEU A 195 5.48 -27.37 4.56
C LEU A 195 4.78 -28.68 4.95
N ASN A 196 3.66 -28.58 5.67
CA ASN A 196 2.82 -29.76 5.89
C ASN A 196 2.04 -30.13 4.61
N ASP A 197 1.45 -31.33 4.59
CA ASP A 197 0.77 -31.85 3.40
C ASP A 197 -0.39 -30.94 2.94
N GLU A 198 -1.15 -30.36 3.88
CA GLU A 198 -2.23 -29.43 3.58
C GLU A 198 -1.72 -28.15 2.91
N GLU A 199 -0.66 -27.55 3.44
CA GLU A 199 -0.01 -26.36 2.89
C GLU A 199 0.54 -26.61 1.49
N LEU A 200 1.17 -27.76 1.29
CA LEU A 200 1.71 -28.16 -0.02
C LEU A 200 0.59 -28.34 -1.04
N MET A 201 -0.51 -29.01 -0.67
CA MET A 201 -1.69 -29.16 -1.51
C MET A 201 -2.29 -27.80 -1.87
N LEU A 202 -2.53 -26.92 -0.90
CA LEU A 202 -3.08 -25.59 -1.14
C LEU A 202 -2.18 -24.74 -2.04
N LEU A 203 -0.87 -24.78 -1.83
CA LEU A 203 0.10 -24.05 -2.65
C LEU A 203 0.11 -24.57 -4.09
N ASN A 204 0.02 -25.89 -4.27
CA ASN A 204 -0.07 -26.51 -5.60
C ASN A 204 -1.37 -26.11 -6.31
N SER A 205 -2.50 -26.07 -5.59
CA SER A 205 -3.77 -25.56 -6.13
C SER A 205 -3.66 -24.12 -6.61
N ILE A 206 -3.00 -23.25 -5.85
CA ILE A 206 -2.75 -21.85 -6.27
C ILE A 206 -1.88 -21.80 -7.53
N LYS A 207 -0.79 -22.59 -7.59
CA LYS A 207 0.10 -22.65 -8.76
C LYS A 207 -0.62 -23.20 -10.00
N ALA A 208 -1.50 -24.19 -9.83
CA ALA A 208 -2.28 -24.78 -10.92
C ALA A 208 -3.23 -23.77 -11.58
N LYS A 209 -3.60 -22.68 -10.88
CA LYS A 209 -4.34 -21.53 -11.46
C LYS A 209 -3.44 -20.58 -12.26
N GLY A 210 -2.17 -20.92 -12.51
CA GLY A 210 -1.21 -20.11 -13.27
C GLY A 210 -0.54 -18.99 -12.48
N ILE A 211 -0.66 -18.99 -11.14
CA ILE A 211 -0.12 -17.93 -10.28
C ILE A 211 1.33 -18.22 -9.93
N LYS A 212 2.22 -17.28 -10.24
CA LYS A 212 3.63 -17.33 -9.87
C LYS A 212 3.81 -16.93 -8.42
N ILE A 213 4.42 -17.81 -7.64
CA ILE A 213 4.82 -17.51 -6.26
C ILE A 213 6.20 -16.84 -6.27
N MET A 214 6.30 -15.66 -5.65
CA MET A 214 7.56 -14.96 -5.43
C MET A 214 7.97 -15.06 -3.97
N VAL A 215 9.23 -15.43 -3.76
CA VAL A 215 9.84 -15.45 -2.45
C VAL A 215 10.68 -14.20 -2.25
N LYS A 216 10.55 -13.57 -1.08
CA LYS A 216 11.35 -12.46 -0.61
C LYS A 216 12.04 -12.80 0.70
#